data_AF-A0A2E8XMS9-F1
#
_entry.id   AF-A0A2E8XMS9-F1
#
_cell.length_a   1.000
_cell.length_b   1.000
_cell.length_c   1.000
_cell.angle_alpha   90.00
_cell.angle_beta   90.00
_cell.angle_gamma   90.00
#
_symmetry.space_group_name_H-M   'P 1'
#
loop_
_entity.id
_entity.type
_entity.pdbx_description
1 polymer ?
#
loop_
_entity_poly.entity_id
_entity_poly.type
_entity_poly.pdbx_seq_one_letter_code
_entity_poly.pdbx_strand_id
1 'polypeptide(L)'
;MIVAEGWQNVQANCTECHSSLLITQNSGSRAVWESRIRWMQNTQGLKALDPKVEESILNYLATNYGQKSSSRRAPLNILLMPNNPFKPED
;
A
#
# COMPACT_ATOMS: atom_id res chain seq x y z
N MET A 1 0.67 -9.87 -10.04
CA MET A 1 0.93 -10.48 -8.71
C MET A 1 1.90 -11.64 -8.87
N ILE A 2 2.74 -11.93 -7.88
CA ILE A 2 3.62 -13.11 -7.84
C ILE A 2 2.75 -14.35 -7.58
N VAL A 3 2.89 -15.39 -8.40
CA VAL A 3 2.16 -16.67 -8.21
C VAL A 3 2.84 -17.43 -7.07
N ALA A 4 2.28 -17.33 -5.86
CA ALA A 4 2.78 -17.97 -4.63
C ALA A 4 1.63 -18.22 -3.64
N GLU A 5 1.81 -19.12 -2.67
CA GLU A 5 0.74 -19.48 -1.72
C GLU A 5 -0.02 -18.25 -1.16
N GLY A 6 -1.35 -18.30 -1.24
CA GLY A 6 -2.25 -17.22 -0.80
C GLY A 6 -2.56 -16.16 -1.87
N TRP A 7 -1.90 -16.17 -3.03
CA TRP A 7 -2.14 -15.16 -4.07
C TRP A 7 -3.59 -15.16 -4.62
N GLN A 8 -4.24 -16.33 -4.72
CA GLN A 8 -5.63 -16.42 -5.19
C GLN A 8 -6.60 -15.78 -4.21
N ASN A 9 -6.32 -15.81 -2.89
CA ASN A 9 -7.18 -15.14 -1.91
C ASN A 9 -7.11 -13.62 -2.09
N VAL A 10 -5.93 -13.06 -2.41
CA VAL A 10 -5.81 -11.64 -2.75
C VAL A 10 -6.52 -11.32 -4.06
N GLN A 11 -6.38 -12.16 -5.08
CA GLN A 11 -7.07 -11.97 -6.34
C GLN A 11 -8.60 -11.98 -6.14
N ALA A 12 -9.13 -12.97 -5.45
CA ALA A 12 -10.57 -13.11 -5.24
C ALA A 12 -11.15 -11.93 -4.44
N ASN A 13 -10.51 -11.50 -3.35
CA ASN A 13 -11.11 -10.56 -2.40
C ASN A 13 -10.66 -9.10 -2.58
N CYS A 14 -9.51 -8.84 -3.21
CA CYS A 14 -8.94 -7.50 -3.28
C CYS A 14 -9.00 -6.88 -4.68
N THR A 15 -9.45 -7.63 -5.70
CA THR A 15 -9.60 -7.10 -7.06
C THR A 15 -11.05 -6.98 -7.53
N GLU A 16 -12.01 -7.10 -6.61
CA GLU A 16 -13.44 -6.92 -6.91
C GLU A 16 -13.77 -5.47 -7.30
N CYS A 17 -13.08 -4.49 -6.69
CA CYS A 17 -13.36 -3.06 -6.89
C CYS A 17 -12.33 -2.35 -7.77
N HIS A 18 -11.08 -2.82 -7.83
CA HIS A 18 -9.99 -2.17 -8.56
C HIS A 18 -8.93 -3.18 -9.02
N SER A 19 -8.08 -2.76 -9.97
CA SER A 19 -7.00 -3.61 -10.48
C SER A 19 -6.01 -4.06 -9.38
N SER A 20 -5.46 -5.27 -9.55
CA SER A 20 -4.36 -5.76 -8.72
C SER A 20 -3.12 -4.87 -8.74
N LEU A 21 -2.98 -4.03 -9.77
CA LEU A 21 -1.83 -3.15 -9.92
C LEU A 21 -1.68 -2.22 -8.70
N LEU A 22 -2.79 -1.67 -8.19
CA LEU A 22 -2.80 -0.79 -7.02
C LEU A 22 -2.23 -1.50 -5.78
N ILE A 23 -2.52 -2.79 -5.62
CA ILE A 23 -1.99 -3.61 -4.52
C ILE A 23 -0.48 -3.80 -4.71
N THR A 24 -0.06 -4.22 -5.90
CA THR A 24 1.35 -4.59 -6.17
C THR A 24 2.32 -3.41 -6.24
N GLN A 25 1.83 -2.20 -6.49
CA GLN A 25 2.64 -0.97 -6.43
C GLN A 25 2.93 -0.53 -4.99
N ASN A 26 2.15 -1.02 -4.03
CA ASN A 26 2.32 -0.71 -2.62
C ASN A 26 3.19 -1.76 -1.93
N SER A 27 3.75 -1.35 -0.79
CA SER A 27 4.46 -2.21 0.15
C SER A 27 3.99 -1.94 1.57
N GLY A 28 4.18 -2.89 2.47
CA GLY A 28 3.80 -2.73 3.87
C GLY A 28 4.29 -3.88 4.74
N SER A 29 4.51 -3.61 6.02
CA SER A 29 4.56 -4.68 7.02
C SER A 29 3.18 -5.33 7.14
N ARG A 30 3.10 -6.48 7.82
CA ARG A 30 1.80 -7.13 8.11
C ARG A 30 0.80 -6.16 8.74
N ALA A 31 1.22 -5.40 9.74
CA ALA A 31 0.37 -4.42 10.43
C ALA A 31 -0.12 -3.30 9.50
N VAL A 32 0.73 -2.85 8.55
CA VAL A 32 0.34 -1.85 7.54
C VAL A 32 -0.69 -2.42 6.56
N TRP A 33 -0.55 -3.69 6.16
CA TRP A 33 -1.55 -4.34 5.31
C TRP A 33 -2.87 -4.56 6.04
N GLU A 34 -2.81 -4.97 7.30
CA GLU A 34 -4.00 -5.12 8.13
C GLU A 34 -4.73 -3.78 8.32
N SER A 35 -4.00 -2.70 8.61
CA SER A 35 -4.61 -1.37 8.75
C SER A 35 -5.28 -0.92 7.45
N ARG A 36 -4.74 -1.29 6.28
CA ARG A 36 -5.38 -1.03 4.99
C ARG A 36 -6.67 -1.84 4.84
N ILE A 37 -6.67 -3.15 5.14
CA ILE A 37 -7.89 -3.97 5.08
C ILE A 37 -8.97 -3.38 5.99
N ARG A 38 -8.62 -3.01 7.22
CA ARG A 38 -9.56 -2.35 8.15
C ARG A 38 -10.09 -1.03 7.60
N TRP A 39 -9.24 -0.20 6.99
CA TRP A 39 -9.68 1.04 6.34
C TRP A 39 -10.65 0.76 5.18
N MET A 40 -10.38 -0.24 4.34
CA MET A 40 -11.28 -0.63 3.26
C MET A 40 -12.63 -1.12 3.78
N GLN A 41 -12.62 -1.90 4.86
CA GLN A 41 -13.85 -2.38 5.50
C GLN A 41 -14.68 -1.24 6.08
N ASN A 42 -14.03 -0.28 6.74
CA ASN A 42 -14.69 0.83 7.40
C ASN A 42 -15.20 1.91 6.43
N THR A 43 -14.54 2.10 5.28
CA THR A 43 -14.77 3.29 4.44
C THR A 43 -15.09 2.98 2.98
N GLN A 44 -14.62 1.85 2.43
CA GLN A 44 -14.74 1.52 1.01
C GLN A 44 -15.74 0.37 0.75
N GLY A 45 -16.36 -0.18 1.80
CA GLY A 45 -17.38 -1.23 1.68
C GLY A 45 -16.81 -2.63 1.49
N LEU A 46 -15.53 -2.87 1.77
CA LEU A 46 -14.99 -4.24 1.79
C LEU A 46 -15.71 -5.04 2.89
N LYS A 47 -16.26 -6.21 2.54
CA LYS A 47 -16.94 -7.05 3.52
C LYS A 47 -15.95 -7.64 4.53
N ALA A 48 -16.46 -8.06 5.68
CA ALA A 48 -15.69 -8.85 6.63
C ALA A 48 -15.18 -10.12 5.93
N LEU A 49 -13.88 -10.37 6.05
CA LEU A 49 -13.24 -11.56 5.50
C LEU A 49 -13.30 -12.69 6.53
N ASP A 50 -13.36 -13.94 6.07
CA ASP A 50 -13.15 -15.07 6.97
C ASP A 50 -11.75 -14.97 7.61
N PRO A 51 -11.59 -15.24 8.93
CA PRO A 51 -10.30 -15.08 9.61
C PRO A 51 -9.14 -15.83 8.95
N LYS A 52 -9.37 -17.04 8.41
CA LYS A 52 -8.31 -17.82 7.75
C LYS A 52 -7.96 -17.23 6.39
N VAL A 53 -8.95 -16.71 5.68
CA VAL A 53 -8.75 -16.01 4.40
C VAL A 53 -7.95 -14.73 4.63
N GLU A 54 -8.32 -13.94 5.64
CA GLU A 54 -7.59 -12.72 5.98
C GLU A 54 -6.15 -13.01 6.40
N GLU A 55 -5.92 -14.04 7.21
CA GLU A 55 -4.58 -14.48 7.60
C GLU A 55 -3.73 -14.85 6.38
N SER A 56 -4.30 -15.63 5.44
CA SER A 56 -3.65 -16.01 4.18
C SER A 56 -3.29 -14.79 3.33
N ILE A 57 -4.20 -13.82 3.21
CA ILE A 57 -3.97 -12.56 2.49
C ILE A 57 -2.82 -11.77 3.14
N LEU A 58 -2.87 -11.60 4.46
CA LEU A 58 -1.85 -10.84 5.19
C LEU A 58 -0.47 -11.51 5.12
N ASN A 59 -0.41 -12.84 5.20
CA ASN A 59 0.83 -13.61 5.03
C ASN A 59 1.41 -13.41 3.63
N TYR A 60 0.59 -13.58 2.59
CA TYR A 60 1.04 -13.41 1.21
C TYR A 60 1.52 -11.97 0.93
N LEU A 61 0.76 -10.97 1.37
CA LEU A 61 1.10 -9.56 1.14
C LEU A 61 2.37 -9.14 1.90
N ALA A 62 2.53 -9.55 3.15
CA ALA A 62 3.73 -9.22 3.93
C ALA A 62 4.98 -9.92 3.38
N THR A 63 4.86 -11.16 2.90
CA THR A 63 5.98 -11.92 2.32
C THR A 63 6.41 -11.38 0.96
N ASN A 64 5.45 -11.10 0.08
CA ASN A 64 5.73 -10.77 -1.32
C ASN A 64 5.79 -9.26 -1.61
N TYR A 65 5.12 -8.46 -0.78
CA TYR A 65 5.06 -6.99 -0.88
C TYR A 65 5.33 -6.36 0.50
N GLY A 66 6.31 -6.91 1.20
CA GLY A 66 6.75 -6.48 2.53
C GLY A 66 7.26 -5.04 2.58
N GLN A 67 7.42 -4.50 3.79
CA GLN A 67 7.89 -3.12 4.01
C GLN A 67 9.21 -2.87 3.30
N LYS A 68 9.26 -1.82 2.48
CA LYS A 68 10.48 -1.34 1.82
C LYS A 68 11.05 -0.16 2.57
N SER A 69 12.36 0.06 2.42
CA SER A 69 12.96 1.34 2.81
C SER A 69 12.27 2.48 2.09
N SER A 70 12.17 3.64 2.76
CA SER A 70 11.55 4.83 2.16
C SER A 70 12.26 5.16 0.85
N SER A 71 11.51 5.08 -0.25
CA SER A 71 11.99 5.41 -1.59
C SER A 71 11.52 6.79 -2.06
N ARG A 72 10.89 7.59 -1.18
CA ARG A 72 10.52 8.96 -1.53
C ARG A 72 11.78 9.74 -1.84
N ARG A 73 11.76 10.44 -2.97
CA ARG A 73 12.82 11.36 -3.35
C ARG A 73 13.04 12.35 -2.20
N ALA A 74 14.30 12.52 -1.81
CA ALA A 74 14.67 13.56 -0.86
C ALA A 74 14.24 14.93 -1.40
N PRO A 75 13.90 15.90 -0.51
CA PRO A 75 13.69 17.27 -0.94
C PRO A 75 14.93 17.79 -1.68
N LEU A 76 14.71 18.73 -2.61
CA LEU A 76 15.82 19.39 -3.30
C LEU A 76 16.71 20.09 -2.28
N ASN A 77 18.02 20.02 -2.47
CA ASN A 77 18.95 20.85 -1.70
C ASN A 77 18.62 22.33 -1.94
N ILE A 78 18.65 23.14 -0.88
CA ILE A 78 18.39 24.60 -0.92
C ILE A 78 19.24 25.28 -2.01
N LEU A 79 20.48 24.84 -2.24
CA LEU A 79 21.37 25.37 -3.28
C LEU A 79 20.91 25.09 -4.72
N LEU A 80 20.01 24.12 -4.90
CA LEU A 80 19.43 23.75 -6.20
C LEU A 80 18.01 24.29 -6.37
N MET A 81 17.48 25.01 -5.39
CA MET A 81 16.15 25.62 -5.49
C MET A 81 16.23 26.87 -6.39
N PRO A 82 15.26 27.10 -7.29
CA PRO A 82 15.19 28.34 -8.04
C PRO A 82 14.91 29.52 -7.11
N ASN A 83 15.28 30.73 -7.55
CA ASN A 83 14.91 31.94 -6.81
C ASN A 83 13.38 32.04 -6.71
N ASN A 84 12.86 32.31 -5.51
CA ASN A 84 11.42 32.46 -5.28
C ASN A 84 11.00 33.90 -5.61
N PRO A 85 10.23 34.15 -6.68
CA PRO A 85 9.81 35.50 -7.07
C PRO A 85 8.74 36.10 -6.15
N PHE A 86 8.22 35.33 -5.20
CA PHE A 86 7.17 35.75 -4.26
C PHE A 86 7.65 35.87 -2.81
N LYS A 87 8.96 35.97 -2.56
CA LYS A 87 9.45 36.25 -1.21
C LYS A 87 9.00 37.68 -0.80
N PRO A 88 8.38 37.85 0.39
CA PRO A 88 8.12 39.17 0.93
C PRO A 88 9.45 39.93 1.07
N GLU A 89 9.44 41.23 0.77
CA GLU A 89 10.55 42.12 1.11
C GLU A 89 10.59 42.32 2.63
N ASP A 90 11.81 42.35 3.20
CA ASP A 90 12.05 42.53 4.64
C ASP A 90 11.70 43.95 5.13
#